data_AF-A0A352WUR7-F1
#
_entry.id   AF-A0A352WUR7-F1
#
_cell.length_a   1.000
_cell.length_b   1.000
_cell.length_c   1.000
_cell.angle_alpha   90.00
_cell.angle_beta   90.00
_cell.angle_gamma   90.00
#
_symmetry.space_group_name_H-M   'P 1'
#
loop_
_entity.id
_entity.type
_entity.pdbx_description
1 polymer ?
#
loop_
_entity_poly.entity_id
_entity_poly.type
_entity_poly.pdbx_seq_one_letter_code
_entity_poly.pdbx_strand_id
1 'polypeptide(L)'
;RTGLYSVLGLFAKAFLVDSVIESINSCKYFTIITEHPEEITQYIMTTMKRGVTSHPAMGEYTHQPKTMLHTLCRRFQATELKKTVKRIDPNSFVIVTTTSEILGRGFRKSL
;
A
#
# COMPACT_ATOMS: atom_id res chain seq x y z
N ARG A 1 -29.45 -29.48 21.84
CA ARG A 1 -29.61 -28.02 21.58
C ARG A 1 -28.27 -27.29 21.66
N THR A 2 -27.48 -27.47 22.72
CA THR A 2 -26.17 -26.83 22.92
C THR A 2 -25.16 -27.11 21.80
N GLY A 3 -25.08 -28.33 21.27
CA GLY A 3 -24.14 -28.68 20.19
C GLY A 3 -24.34 -27.92 18.88
N LEU A 4 -25.58 -27.58 18.51
CA LEU A 4 -25.87 -26.84 17.28
C LEU A 4 -25.40 -25.38 17.39
N TYR A 5 -25.56 -24.76 18.56
CA TYR A 5 -25.05 -23.42 18.84
C TYR A 5 -23.52 -23.38 18.88
N SER A 6 -22.87 -24.43 19.41
CA SER A 6 -21.41 -24.54 19.40
C SER A 6 -20.85 -24.66 17.97
N VAL A 7 -21.47 -25.46 17.10
CA VAL A 7 -21.05 -25.59 15.70
C VAL A 7 -21.26 -24.27 14.95
N LEU A 8 -22.42 -23.62 15.14
CA LEU A 8 -22.69 -22.31 14.54
C LEU A 8 -21.67 -21.25 15.01
N GLY A 9 -21.35 -21.23 16.31
CA GLY A 9 -20.36 -20.32 16.88
C GLY A 9 -18.95 -20.56 16.37
N LEU A 10 -18.54 -21.82 16.18
CA LEU A 10 -17.25 -22.17 15.61
C LEU A 10 -17.14 -21.72 14.15
N PHE A 11 -18.18 -21.95 13.35
CA PHE A 11 -18.25 -21.47 11.96
C PHE A 11 -18.19 -19.94 11.88
N ALA A 12 -18.99 -19.25 12.70
CA ALA A 12 -18.96 -17.79 12.75
C ALA A 12 -17.58 -17.26 13.13
N LYS A 13 -16.92 -17.86 14.13
CA LYS A 13 -15.57 -17.48 14.56
C LYS A 13 -14.53 -17.70 13.46
N ALA A 14 -14.56 -18.85 12.78
CA ALA A 14 -13.64 -19.15 11.69
C ALA A 14 -13.76 -18.10 10.57
N PHE A 15 -14.99 -17.83 10.12
CA PHE A 15 -15.24 -16.84 9.07
C PHE A 15 -14.77 -15.44 9.45
N LEU A 16 -14.98 -15.05 10.71
CA LEU A 16 -14.59 -13.74 11.24
C LEU A 16 -13.06 -13.60 11.34
N VAL A 17 -12.37 -14.65 11.80
CA VAL A 17 -10.90 -14.68 11.87
C VAL A 17 -10.30 -14.61 10.46
N ASP A 18 -10.80 -15.41 9.53
CA ASP A 18 -10.30 -15.43 8.15
C ASP A 18 -10.50 -14.06 7.47
N SER A 19 -11.68 -13.45 7.63
CA SER A 19 -11.96 -12.11 7.09
C SER A 19 -11.05 -11.01 7.65
N VAL A 20 -10.75 -11.07 8.96
CA VAL A 20 -9.85 -10.10 9.60
C VAL A 20 -8.42 -10.29 9.10
N ILE A 21 -7.95 -11.54 8.98
CA ILE A 21 -6.61 -11.87 8.50
C ILE A 21 -6.42 -11.39 7.05
N GLU A 22 -7.39 -11.64 6.17
CA GLU A 22 -7.33 -11.16 4.78
C GLU A 22 -7.33 -9.63 4.70
N SER A 23 -8.17 -8.96 5.48
CA SER A 23 -8.24 -7.49 5.52
C SER A 23 -6.91 -6.85 5.95
N ILE A 24 -6.25 -7.41 6.99
CA ILE A 24 -4.95 -6.93 7.50
C ILE A 24 -3.82 -7.16 6.48
N ASN A 25 -3.87 -8.28 5.74
CA ASN A 25 -2.86 -8.62 4.74
C ASN A 25 -3.07 -7.96 3.38
N SER A 26 -4.14 -7.18 3.20
CA SER A 26 -4.36 -6.44 1.95
C SER A 26 -3.23 -5.44 1.70
N CYS A 27 -2.41 -5.76 0.71
CA CYS A 27 -1.34 -4.91 0.22
C CYS A 27 -1.84 -4.11 -0.98
N LYS A 28 -1.31 -2.91 -1.14
CA LYS A 28 -1.68 -1.97 -2.19
C LYS A 28 -0.40 -1.49 -2.88
N TYR A 29 -0.50 -1.34 -4.20
CA TYR A 29 0.55 -0.74 -5.00
C TYR A 29 0.30 0.76 -5.13
N PHE A 30 1.33 1.53 -4.85
CA PHE A 30 1.32 2.99 -4.90
C PHE A 30 2.22 3.46 -6.02
N THR A 31 1.67 4.33 -6.85
CA THR A 31 2.42 5.12 -7.81
C THR A 31 2.24 6.58 -7.45
N ILE A 32 3.34 7.26 -7.11
CA ILE A 32 3.37 8.65 -6.68
C ILE A 32 4.12 9.46 -7.74
N ILE A 33 3.49 10.48 -8.29
CA ILE A 33 4.12 11.41 -9.24
C ILE A 33 4.36 12.73 -8.50
N THR A 34 5.60 13.18 -8.45
CA THR A 34 6.01 14.35 -7.66
C THR A 34 7.19 15.09 -8.29
N GLU A 35 7.33 16.36 -7.96
CA GLU A 35 8.53 17.18 -8.24
C GLU A 35 9.57 17.11 -7.10
N HIS A 36 9.20 16.55 -5.95
CA HIS A 36 10.02 16.42 -4.74
C HIS A 36 10.25 14.95 -4.35
N PRO A 37 10.91 14.13 -5.20
CA PRO A 37 11.03 12.70 -4.96
C PRO A 37 11.90 12.31 -3.77
N GLU A 38 12.90 13.13 -3.42
CA GLU A 38 13.90 12.81 -2.41
C GLU A 38 13.28 12.68 -1.01
N GLU A 39 12.51 13.68 -0.59
CA GLU A 39 11.85 13.70 0.73
C GLU A 39 10.87 12.54 0.89
N ILE A 40 10.09 12.25 -0.16
CA ILE A 40 9.12 11.15 -0.16
C ILE A 40 9.83 9.81 -0.13
N THR A 41 10.90 9.65 -0.92
CA THR A 41 11.74 8.44 -0.95
C THR A 41 12.35 8.18 0.43
N GLN A 42 12.93 9.21 1.05
CA GLN A 42 13.53 9.11 2.37
C GLN A 42 12.48 8.71 3.42
N TYR A 43 11.28 9.29 3.39
CA TYR A 43 10.19 8.90 4.30
C TYR A 43 9.80 7.43 4.13
N ILE A 44 9.62 6.95 2.89
CA ILE A 44 9.24 5.57 2.59
C ILE A 44 10.32 4.60 3.09
N MET A 45 11.60 4.90 2.83
CA MET A 45 12.71 4.03 3.20
C MET A 45 12.97 4.01 4.71
N THR A 46 12.94 5.17 5.37
CA THR A 46 13.33 5.29 6.79
C THR A 46 12.17 5.01 7.73
N THR A 47 11.01 5.63 7.50
CA THR A 47 9.87 5.59 8.41
C THR A 47 9.01 4.36 8.16
N MET A 48 8.69 4.09 6.90
CA MET A 48 7.84 2.94 6.55
C MET A 48 8.63 1.63 6.41
N LYS A 49 9.97 1.71 6.31
CA LYS A 49 10.87 0.57 6.06
C LYS A 49 10.43 -0.25 4.85
N ARG A 50 10.06 0.44 3.76
CA ARG A 50 9.63 -0.16 2.49
C ARG A 50 10.59 0.19 1.36
N GLY A 51 10.66 -0.69 0.38
CA GLY A 51 11.32 -0.41 -0.88
C GLY A 51 10.52 0.59 -1.71
N VAL A 52 11.24 1.41 -2.46
CA VAL A 52 10.68 2.35 -3.44
C VAL A 52 11.56 2.32 -4.68
N THR A 53 10.93 2.38 -5.85
CA THR A 53 11.61 2.44 -7.14
C THR A 53 11.22 3.71 -7.85
N SER A 54 12.20 4.52 -8.25
CA SER A 54 11.98 5.77 -8.98
C SER A 54 12.10 5.56 -10.49
N HIS A 55 11.23 6.22 -11.26
CA HIS A 55 11.30 6.34 -12.70
C HIS A 55 11.21 7.82 -13.09
N PRO A 56 12.09 8.33 -13.96
CA PRO A 56 11.97 9.68 -14.49
C PRO A 56 10.67 9.79 -15.33
N ALA A 57 9.97 10.90 -15.20
CA ALA A 57 8.73 11.20 -15.91
C ALA A 57 8.72 12.66 -16.39
N MET A 58 7.89 12.95 -17.39
CA MET A 58 7.67 14.31 -17.88
C MET A 58 6.18 14.61 -17.82
N GLY A 59 5.81 15.76 -17.27
CA GLY A 59 4.44 16.22 -17.33
C GLY A 59 4.16 16.80 -18.71
N GLU A 60 3.39 16.11 -19.56
CA GLU A 60 3.10 16.58 -20.93
C GLU A 60 2.34 17.91 -20.99
N TYR A 61 1.52 18.22 -19.98
CA TYR A 61 0.80 19.49 -19.94
C TYR A 61 1.72 20.67 -19.60
N THR A 62 2.55 20.52 -18.56
CA THR A 62 3.43 21.59 -18.05
C THR A 62 4.83 21.58 -18.66
N HIS A 63 5.19 20.50 -19.35
CA HIS A 63 6.56 20.20 -19.80
C HIS A 63 7.60 20.29 -18.68
N GLN A 64 7.22 19.90 -17.46
CA GLN A 64 8.12 19.91 -16.31
C GLN A 64 8.60 18.49 -15.97
N PRO A 65 9.89 18.32 -15.63
CA PRO A 65 10.41 17.04 -15.18
C PRO A 65 9.75 16.65 -13.86
N LYS A 66 9.28 15.41 -13.78
CA LYS A 66 8.70 14.82 -12.59
C LYS A 66 9.36 13.46 -12.32
N THR A 67 9.13 12.92 -11.15
CA THR A 67 9.55 11.56 -10.82
C THR A 67 8.35 10.74 -10.41
N MET A 68 8.26 9.53 -10.96
CA MET A 68 7.29 8.53 -10.60
C MET A 68 7.92 7.55 -9.61
N LEU A 69 7.38 7.48 -8.40
CA LEU A 69 7.82 6.59 -7.34
C LEU A 69 6.83 5.43 -7.20
N HIS A 70 7.35 4.21 -7.23
CA HIS A 70 6.60 2.99 -7.09
C HIS A 70 6.91 2.34 -5.75
N THR A 71 5.89 2.07 -4.94
CA THR A 71 6.08 1.37 -3.65
C THR A 71 4.90 0.46 -3.34
N LEU A 72 5.17 -0.58 -2.56
CA LEU A 72 4.19 -1.54 -2.10
C LEU A 72 4.02 -1.35 -0.59
N CYS A 73 2.80 -1.08 -0.14
CA CYS A 73 2.53 -0.92 1.28
C CYS A 73 1.20 -1.55 1.70
N ARG A 74 1.06 -1.82 3.00
CA ARG A 74 -0.17 -2.39 3.57
C ARG A 74 -1.24 -1.32 3.67
N ARG A 75 -2.52 -1.75 3.73
CA ARG A 75 -3.68 -0.83 3.84
C ARG A 75 -3.58 0.19 4.99
N PHE A 76 -2.99 -0.15 6.14
CA PHE A 76 -2.83 0.82 7.22
C PHE A 76 -1.75 1.87 6.92
N GLN A 77 -0.67 1.47 6.23
CA GLN A 77 0.44 2.35 5.83
C GLN A 77 0.03 3.31 4.71
N ALA A 78 -0.90 2.87 3.84
CA ALA A 78 -1.47 3.65 2.74
C ALA A 78 -2.04 5.00 3.17
N THR A 79 -2.72 5.06 4.32
CA THR A 79 -3.35 6.29 4.80
C THR A 79 -2.31 7.32 5.22
N GLU A 80 -1.29 6.90 5.96
CA GLU A 80 -0.20 7.76 6.41
C GLU A 80 0.71 8.20 5.26
N LEU A 81 0.96 7.32 4.28
CA LEU A 81 1.70 7.67 3.08
C LEU A 81 0.99 8.78 2.28
N LYS A 82 -0.33 8.64 2.05
CA LYS A 82 -1.11 9.66 1.32
C LYS A 82 -1.05 11.02 2.02
N LYS A 83 -1.24 11.06 3.35
CA LYS A 83 -1.15 12.31 4.11
C LYS A 83 0.23 12.94 4.02
N THR A 84 1.28 12.12 4.17
CA THR A 84 2.66 12.60 4.17
C THR A 84 3.07 13.12 2.81
N VAL A 85 2.79 12.37 1.73
CA VAL A 85 3.04 12.79 0.35
C VAL A 85 2.34 14.12 0.07
N LYS A 86 1.08 14.26 0.48
CA LYS A 86 0.30 15.47 0.21
C LYS A 86 0.72 16.68 1.05
N ARG A 87 1.34 16.43 2.21
CA ARG A 87 1.97 17.46 3.04
C ARG A 87 3.30 17.93 2.47
N ILE A 88 4.11 17.03 1.94
CA ILE A 88 5.41 17.33 1.32
C ILE A 88 5.19 18.05 -0.02
N ASP A 89 4.35 17.48 -0.88
CA ASP A 89 4.04 18.02 -2.20
C ASP A 89 2.51 18.08 -2.39
N PRO A 90 1.89 19.26 -2.17
CA PRO A 90 0.46 19.48 -2.42
C PRO A 90 0.04 19.27 -3.88
N ASN A 91 0.96 19.36 -4.84
CA ASN A 91 0.70 19.20 -6.28
C ASN A 91 0.96 17.77 -6.78
N SER A 92 1.44 16.87 -5.92
CA SER A 92 1.68 15.46 -6.26
C SER A 92 0.42 14.69 -6.66
N PHE A 93 0.57 13.64 -7.46
CA PHE A 93 -0.52 12.72 -7.77
C PHE A 93 -0.23 11.33 -7.21
N VAL A 94 -1.20 10.72 -6.54
CA VAL A 94 -1.05 9.38 -5.96
C VAL A 94 -2.11 8.46 -6.53
N ILE A 95 -1.65 7.42 -7.22
CA ILE A 95 -2.47 6.34 -7.76
C ILE A 95 -2.34 5.14 -6.84
N VAL A 96 -3.47 4.57 -6.43
CA VAL A 96 -3.53 3.39 -5.57
C VAL A 96 -4.15 2.24 -6.34
N THR A 97 -3.33 1.26 -6.68
CA THR A 97 -3.76 0.05 -7.37
C THR A 97 -3.96 -1.07 -6.36
N THR A 98 -5.14 -1.69 -6.42
CA THR A 98 -5.39 -2.94 -5.71
C THR A 98 -4.93 -4.09 -6.58
N THR A 99 -3.97 -4.85 -6.08
CA THR A 99 -3.50 -6.07 -6.74
C THR A 99 -4.04 -7.28 -6.00
N SER A 100 -4.35 -8.35 -6.73
CA SER A 100 -4.75 -9.65 -6.20
C SER A 100 -3.56 -10.38 -5.54
N GLU A 101 -2.35 -10.19 -6.08
CA GLU A 101 -1.16 -10.87 -5.59
C GLU A 101 0.10 -9.99 -5.74
N ILE A 102 1.04 -10.15 -4.82
CA ILE A 102 2.38 -9.54 -4.87
C ILE A 102 3.37 -10.64 -4.53
N LEU A 103 4.26 -10.94 -5.48
CA LEU A 103 5.32 -11.93 -5.33
C LEU A 103 6.64 -11.21 -5.01
N GLY A 104 7.36 -11.65 -3.97
CA GLY A 104 8.69 -11.12 -3.66
C GLY A 104 9.04 -11.09 -2.18
N ARG A 105 10.32 -10.80 -1.89
CA ARG A 105 10.83 -10.71 -0.51
C ARG A 105 10.06 -9.64 0.28
N GLY A 106 9.54 -10.00 1.45
CA GLY A 106 8.75 -9.10 2.30
C GLY A 106 7.24 -9.08 2.01
N PHE A 107 6.79 -9.84 1.02
CA PHE A 107 5.39 -10.15 0.71
C PHE A 107 5.21 -11.68 0.68
N ARG A 108 4.00 -12.20 0.37
CA ARG A 108 3.72 -13.65 0.42
C ARG A 108 4.85 -14.42 -0.27
N LYS A 109 5.46 -15.38 0.44
CA LYS A 109 6.34 -16.37 -0.20
C LYS A 109 5.45 -17.17 -1.13
N SER A 110 5.72 -17.16 -2.44
CA SER A 110 5.16 -18.21 -3.29
C SER A 110 5.78 -19.53 -2.82
N LEU A 111 4.92 -20.51 -2.59
CA LEU A 111 5.30 -21.93 -2.57
C LEU A 111 5.64 -22.36 -4.00
#